data_AF-A0A945YZR9-F1
#
_entry.id   AF-A0A945YZR9-F1
#
_cell.length_a   1.000
_cell.length_b   1.000
_cell.length_c   1.000
_cell.angle_alpha   90.00
_cell.angle_beta   90.00
_cell.angle_gamma   90.00
#
_symmetry.space_group_name_H-M   'P 1'
#
loop_
_entity.id
_entity.type
_entity.pdbx_description
1 polymer ?
#
loop_
_entity_poly.entity_id
_entity_poly.type
_entity_poly.pdbx_seq_one_letter_code
_entity_poly.pdbx_strand_id
1 'polypeptide(L)' 'RTSPTHGTAFDIAGKGVANPGSMIEAIRTAVLMTETRKHLIV' A
#
# COMPACT_ATOMS: atom_id res chain seq x y z
N ARG A 1 0.33 -9.84 1.85
CA ARG A 1 1.07 -8.74 2.52
C ARG A 1 1.68 -7.87 1.43
N THR A 2 1.50 -6.56 1.50
CA THR A 2 2.11 -5.55 0.62
C THR A 2 2.73 -4.43 1.47
N SER A 3 3.45 -3.49 0.86
CA SER A 3 4.12 -2.38 1.55
C SER A 3 4.24 -1.17 0.64
N PRO A 4 4.22 0.07 1.16
CA PRO A 4 4.65 1.25 0.41
C PRO A 4 6.12 1.14 -0.01
N THR A 5 6.54 1.94 -0.99
CA THR A 5 7.88 1.89 -1.62
C THR A 5 8.88 2.90 -1.05
N HIS A 6 8.52 3.61 0.02
CA HIS A 6 9.37 4.59 0.69
C HIS A 6 9.63 4.22 2.16
N GLY A 7 10.62 4.88 2.76
CA GLY A 7 10.95 4.75 4.18
C GLY A 7 10.03 5.58 5.09
N THR A 8 10.53 5.88 6.30
CA THR A 8 9.77 6.54 7.36
C THR A 8 9.56 8.04 7.16
N ALA A 9 10.40 8.71 6.37
CA ALA A 9 10.30 10.13 6.05
C ALA A 9 10.17 11.04 7.29
N PHE A 10 11.01 10.80 8.32
CA PHE A 10 10.97 11.53 9.60
C PHE A 10 11.17 13.04 9.45
N ASP A 11 11.89 13.47 8.42
CA ASP A 11 12.12 14.86 8.06
C ASP A 11 10.83 15.60 7.64
N ILE A 12 9.78 14.89 7.24
CA ILE A 12 8.48 15.48 6.83
C ILE A 12 7.28 15.02 7.67
N ALA A 13 7.52 14.24 8.73
CA ALA A 13 6.46 13.82 9.64
C ALA A 13 5.73 15.03 10.26
N GLY A 14 4.39 15.02 10.21
CA GLY A 14 3.55 16.10 10.74
C GLY A 14 3.46 17.36 9.86
N LYS A 15 4.17 17.43 8.72
CA LYS A 15 4.15 18.61 7.83
C LYS A 15 3.01 18.64 6.81
N GLY A 16 2.25 17.54 6.67
CA GLY A 16 1.13 17.45 5.71
C GLY A 16 1.55 17.37 4.23
N VAL A 17 2.84 17.13 3.93
CA VAL A 17 3.39 17.10 2.56
C VAL A 17 3.75 15.69 2.06
N ALA A 18 3.43 14.65 2.83
CA ALA A 18 3.71 13.27 2.44
C ALA A 18 2.85 12.87 1.24
N ASN A 19 3.44 12.22 0.24
CA ASN A 19 2.70 11.67 -0.90
C ASN A 19 2.12 10.29 -0.53
N PRO A 20 0.78 10.11 -0.51
CA PRO A 20 0.16 8.85 -0.11
C PRO A 20 0.13 7.78 -1.22
N GLY A 21 0.57 8.10 -2.45
CA GLY A 21 0.36 7.26 -3.63
C GLY A 21 0.84 5.83 -3.48
N SER A 22 2.06 5.60 -2.99
CA SER A 22 2.59 4.23 -2.86
C SER A 22 1.85 3.39 -1.81
N MET A 23 1.30 4.01 -0.77
CA MET A 23 0.49 3.32 0.24
C MET A 23 -0.87 2.91 -0.34
N ILE A 24 -1.50 3.80 -1.12
CA ILE A 24 -2.75 3.50 -1.82
C ILE A 24 -2.56 2.30 -2.75
N GLU A 25 -1.50 2.28 -3.55
CA GLU A 25 -1.20 1.17 -4.44
C GLU A 25 -0.89 -0.14 -3.70
N ALA A 26 -0.19 -0.07 -2.56
CA ALA A 26 0.06 -1.24 -1.72
C ALA A 26 -1.26 -1.86 -1.23
N ILE A 27 -2.22 -1.04 -0.78
CA ILE A 27 -3.54 -1.51 -0.34
C ILE A 27 -4.32 -2.12 -1.51
N ARG A 28 -4.39 -1.43 -2.65
CA ARG A 28 -5.07 -1.93 -3.86
C ARG A 28 -4.52 -3.29 -4.29
N THR A 29 -3.20 -3.42 -4.28
CA THR A 29 -2.53 -4.68 -4.61
C THR A 29 -2.89 -5.80 -3.63
N ALA A 30 -2.97 -5.51 -2.33
CA ALA A 30 -3.39 -6.51 -1.35
C ALA A 30 -4.84 -7.00 -1.57
N VAL A 31 -5.75 -6.09 -1.94
CA VAL A 31 -7.13 -6.45 -2.30
C VAL A 31 -7.13 -7.33 -3.55
N LEU A 32 -6.43 -6.92 -4.61
CA LEU A 32 -6.33 -7.69 -5.85
C LEU A 32 -5.81 -9.11 -5.60
N MET A 33 -4.70 -9.26 -4.86
CA MET A 33 -4.15 -10.57 -4.51
C MET A 33 -5.14 -11.44 -3.73
N THR A 34 -5.98 -10.83 -2.90
CA THR A 34 -7.00 -11.54 -2.12
C THR A 34 -8.13 -12.03 -3.01
N GLU A 35 -8.64 -11.19 -3.92
CA GLU A 35 -9.69 -11.57 -4.86
C GLU A 35 -9.21 -12.63 -5.85
N THR A 36 -8.01 -12.48 -6.43
CA THR A 36 -7.40 -13.52 -7.28
C THR A 36 -7.28 -14.85 -6.54
N ARG A 37 -6.85 -14.83 -5.27
CA ARG A 37 -6.76 -16.04 -4.47
C ARG A 37 -8.13 -16.69 -4.24
N LYS A 38 -9.18 -15.91 -3.96
CA LYS A 38 -10.54 -16.47 -3.79
C LYS A 38 -10.95 -17.23 -5.04
N HIS A 39 -10.81 -16.65 -6.22
CA HIS A 39 -11.15 -17.31 -7.50
C HIS A 39 -10.38 -18.61 -7.78
N LEU A 40 -9.19 -18.79 -7.21
CA LEU A 40 -8.40 -20.01 -7.38
C LEU A 40 -8.79 -21.14 -6.39
N ILE A 41 -9.58 -20.82 -5.36
CA ILE A 41 -9.92 -21.75 -4.27
C ILE A 41 -11.40 -22.17 -4.31
N VAL A 42 -12.24 -21.49 -5.12
CA VAL A 42 -13.61 -21.92 -5.45
C VAL A 42 -13.59 -22.70 -6.75
#